data_AF-A0A316MKR6-F1
#
_entry.id   AF-A0A316MKR6-F1
#
_cell.length_a   1.000
_cell.length_b   1.000
_cell.length_c   1.000
_cell.angle_alpha   90.00
_cell.angle_beta   90.00
_cell.angle_gamma   90.00
#
_symmetry.space_group_name_H-M   'P 1'
#
loop_
_entity.id
_entity.type
_entity.pdbx_description
1 polymer ?
#
loop_
_entity_poly.entity_id
_entity_poly.type
_entity_poly.pdbx_seq_one_letter_code
_entity_poly.pdbx_strand_id
1 'polypeptide(L)'
;MIETLVALYPVETTPHTAAVLGVSEKTVKNKAKELGIEKYAKSGWLERADYIRNHFDTKSFSELGKDLGISKNTVSRIAGQIGLRRTEKEICDVKSRVRTELVKREKRRMIFGLDPISKIKVVTNRPRIKLRAWLKSKGYIVSEKRNVMYYPSDIVRRVSQENRGSSLGLRFLPLPIEEDLFLNKVI
;
A
#
# COMPACT_ATOMS: atom_id res chain seq x y z
N MET A 1 18.32 -36.49 36.38
CA MET A 1 17.28 -36.49 35.32
C MET A 1 16.33 -35.29 35.42
N ILE A 2 15.66 -35.07 36.56
CA ILE A 2 14.71 -33.95 36.70
C ILE A 2 15.43 -32.60 36.72
N GLU A 3 16.50 -32.45 37.51
CA GLU A 3 17.30 -31.21 37.58
C GLU A 3 17.88 -30.79 36.23
N THR A 4 18.44 -31.76 35.49
CA THR A 4 18.96 -31.57 34.14
C THR A 4 17.88 -31.14 33.14
N LEU A 5 16.64 -31.65 33.29
CA LEU A 5 15.51 -31.23 32.47
C LEU A 5 15.07 -29.79 32.79
N VAL A 6 14.99 -29.43 34.08
CA VAL A 6 14.63 -28.08 34.54
C VAL A 6 15.62 -27.03 34.06
N ALA A 7 16.91 -27.34 34.08
CA ALA A 7 17.95 -26.42 33.62
C ALA A 7 17.96 -26.25 32.10
N LEU A 8 17.88 -27.36 31.35
CA LEU A 8 18.12 -27.34 29.91
C LEU A 8 16.83 -27.09 29.09
N TYR A 9 15.68 -27.63 29.49
CA TYR A 9 14.46 -27.56 28.68
C TYR A 9 13.98 -26.13 28.39
N PRO A 10 14.02 -25.17 29.33
CA PRO A 10 13.60 -23.80 29.05
C PRO A 10 14.46 -23.12 27.96
N VAL A 11 15.76 -23.41 27.92
CA VAL A 11 16.74 -22.70 27.08
C VAL A 11 17.05 -23.45 25.78
N GLU A 12 17.35 -24.75 25.86
CA GLU A 12 18.00 -25.54 24.81
C GLU A 12 17.04 -26.34 23.94
N THR A 13 17.31 -26.49 22.64
CA THR A 13 16.41 -27.20 21.70
C THR A 13 15.94 -28.58 22.20
N THR A 14 14.70 -28.98 21.90
CA THR A 14 14.15 -30.29 22.36
C THR A 14 14.97 -31.51 21.93
N PRO A 15 15.57 -31.54 20.73
CA PRO A 15 16.46 -32.64 20.35
C PRO A 15 17.74 -32.68 21.18
N HIS A 16 18.35 -31.52 21.48
CA HIS A 16 19.55 -31.45 22.32
C HIS A 16 19.27 -31.93 23.75
N THR A 17 18.16 -31.49 24.35
CA THR A 17 17.74 -31.96 25.68
C THR A 17 17.50 -33.46 25.72
N ALA A 18 16.87 -34.01 24.68
CA ALA A 18 16.63 -35.44 24.53
C ALA A 18 17.94 -36.24 24.44
N ALA A 19 18.91 -35.75 23.65
CA ALA A 19 20.23 -36.36 23.52
C ALA A 19 21.01 -36.38 24.84
N VAL A 20 21.04 -35.25 25.57
CA VAL A 20 21.74 -35.15 26.87
C VAL A 20 21.11 -36.06 27.93
N LEU A 21 19.79 -36.19 27.92
CA LEU A 21 19.06 -37.04 28.87
C LEU A 21 19.00 -38.51 28.45
N GLY A 22 19.44 -38.87 27.25
CA GLY A 22 19.39 -40.24 26.70
C GLY A 22 17.97 -40.77 26.52
N VAL A 23 16.98 -39.90 26.23
CA VAL A 23 15.56 -40.27 26.09
C VAL A 23 14.96 -39.72 24.80
N SER A 24 13.74 -40.16 24.45
CA SER A 24 13.04 -39.62 23.28
C SER A 24 12.56 -38.18 23.50
N GLU A 25 12.49 -37.37 22.44
CA GLU A 25 11.93 -36.01 22.48
C GLU A 25 10.49 -35.97 23.03
N LYS A 26 9.71 -37.02 22.78
CA LYS A 26 8.33 -37.13 23.27
C LYS A 26 8.31 -37.27 24.79
N THR A 27 9.23 -38.07 25.34
CA THR A 27 9.41 -38.25 26.78
C THR A 27 9.78 -36.92 27.46
N VAL A 28 10.71 -36.17 26.86
CA VAL A 28 11.11 -34.83 27.33
C VAL A 28 9.91 -33.88 27.38
N LYS A 29 9.13 -33.78 26.29
CA LYS A 29 7.95 -32.90 26.22
C LYS A 29 6.87 -33.29 27.22
N ASN A 30 6.59 -34.58 27.36
CA ASN A 30 5.61 -35.08 28.32
C ASN A 30 6.04 -34.76 29.75
N LYS A 31 7.31 -34.99 30.09
CA LYS A 31 7.81 -34.73 31.43
C LYS A 31 7.88 -33.24 31.76
N ALA A 32 8.27 -32.41 30.80
CA ALA A 32 8.22 -30.96 30.95
C ALA A 32 6.78 -30.45 31.18
N LYS A 33 5.80 -31.01 30.46
CA LYS A 33 4.38 -30.70 30.66
C LYS A 33 3.88 -31.13 32.05
N GLU A 34 4.26 -32.33 32.50
CA GLU A 34 3.93 -32.83 33.85
C GLU A 34 4.50 -31.93 34.95
N LEU A 35 5.70 -31.39 34.73
CA LEU A 35 6.40 -30.52 35.67
C LEU A 35 6.04 -29.02 35.51
N GLY A 36 5.18 -28.65 34.56
CA GLY A 36 4.82 -27.26 34.27
C GLY A 36 5.97 -26.41 33.72
N ILE A 37 7.02 -27.03 33.17
CA ILE A 37 8.19 -26.33 32.63
C ILE A 37 7.89 -25.90 31.19
N GLU A 38 7.83 -24.59 30.97
CA GLU A 38 7.67 -24.03 29.63
C GLU A 38 9.02 -23.67 28.98
N LYS A 39 9.00 -23.61 27.66
CA LYS A 39 10.11 -23.04 26.88
C LYS A 39 10.21 -21.54 27.16
N TYR A 40 11.40 -21.01 27.36
CA TYR A 40 11.59 -19.57 27.20
C TYR A 40 11.13 -19.18 25.80
N ALA A 41 10.37 -18.09 25.71
CA ALA A 41 10.02 -17.52 24.41
C ALA A 41 11.33 -17.34 23.63
N LYS A 42 11.40 -17.87 22.40
CA LYS A 42 12.60 -17.74 21.55
C LYS A 42 13.06 -16.28 21.64
N SER A 43 14.32 -16.03 21.98
CA SER A 43 14.86 -14.66 22.14
C SER A 43 14.44 -13.74 20.99
N GLY A 44 14.55 -14.24 19.76
CA GLY A 44 14.13 -13.51 18.56
C GLY A 44 12.61 -13.31 18.40
N TRP A 45 11.73 -13.93 19.20
CA TRP A 45 10.31 -13.56 19.28
C TRP A 45 10.11 -12.39 20.24
N LEU A 46 10.75 -12.42 21.42
CA LEU A 46 10.72 -11.32 22.39
C LEU A 46 11.24 -10.02 21.76
N GLU A 47 12.43 -10.07 21.13
CA GLU A 47 13.01 -8.92 20.44
C GLU A 47 12.08 -8.34 19.37
N ARG A 48 11.43 -9.22 18.58
CA ARG A 48 10.46 -8.80 17.55
C ARG A 48 9.21 -8.18 18.18
N ALA A 49 8.70 -8.78 19.26
CA ALA A 49 7.52 -8.29 19.97
C ALA A 49 7.78 -6.91 20.58
N ASP A 50 8.95 -6.71 21.20
CA ASP A 50 9.36 -5.43 21.78
C ASP A 50 9.56 -4.36 20.71
N TYR A 51 10.22 -4.70 19.60
CA TYR A 51 10.36 -3.77 18.48
C TYR A 51 9.01 -3.36 17.90
N ILE A 52 8.10 -4.32 17.71
CA ILE A 52 6.74 -4.06 17.20
C ILE A 52 5.99 -3.16 18.18
N ARG A 53 6.05 -3.43 19.49
CA ARG A 53 5.39 -2.62 20.52
C ARG A 53 5.85 -1.16 20.46
N ASN A 54 7.16 -0.92 20.36
CA ASN A 54 7.73 0.43 20.35
C ASN A 54 7.46 1.23 19.08
N HIS A 55 7.10 0.57 17.98
CA HIS A 55 6.89 1.21 16.67
C HIS A 55 5.47 1.03 16.12
N PHE A 56 4.55 0.49 16.92
CA PHE A 56 3.23 0.12 16.45
C PHE A 56 2.39 1.35 16.04
N ASP A 57 2.52 2.47 16.74
CA ASP A 57 1.68 3.64 16.47
C ASP A 57 2.14 4.38 15.21
N THR A 58 3.44 4.31 14.93
CA THR A 58 4.04 5.04 13.83
C THR A 58 4.16 4.19 12.57
N LYS A 59 4.58 2.92 12.61
CA LYS A 59 4.91 2.16 11.39
C LYS A 59 3.79 1.21 10.95
N SER A 60 3.57 1.10 9.64
CA SER A 60 2.68 0.08 9.07
C SER A 60 3.27 -1.32 9.21
N PHE A 61 2.45 -2.38 9.13
CA PHE A 61 2.95 -3.76 9.18
C PHE A 61 3.94 -4.10 8.07
N SER A 62 3.85 -3.43 6.92
CA SER A 62 4.80 -3.63 5.82
C SER A 62 6.14 -2.95 6.09
N GLU A 63 6.16 -1.82 6.79
CA GLU A 63 7.40 -1.16 7.23
C GLU A 63 8.07 -1.96 8.35
N LEU A 64 7.30 -2.37 9.37
CA LEU A 64 7.79 -3.23 10.45
C LEU A 64 8.36 -4.55 9.93
N GLY A 65 7.72 -5.15 8.92
CA GLY A 65 8.20 -6.37 8.29
C GLY A 65 9.55 -6.18 7.60
N LYS A 66 9.73 -5.05 6.91
CA LYS A 66 11.03 -4.72 6.27
C LYS A 66 12.13 -4.52 7.29
N ASP A 67 11.85 -3.78 8.36
CA ASP A 67 12.83 -3.51 9.41
C ASP A 67 13.29 -4.79 10.13
N LEU A 68 12.34 -5.71 10.37
CA LEU A 68 12.60 -6.99 11.05
C LEU A 68 13.00 -8.14 10.10
N GLY A 69 13.06 -7.90 8.79
CA GLY A 69 13.33 -8.94 7.79
C GLY A 69 12.29 -10.06 7.74
N ILE A 70 11.02 -9.78 8.05
CA ILE A 70 9.92 -10.76 8.08
C ILE A 70 8.71 -10.28 7.26
N SER A 71 7.79 -11.20 6.97
CA SER A 71 6.55 -10.84 6.26
C SER A 71 5.64 -9.94 7.11
N LYS A 72 4.88 -9.06 6.44
CA LYS A 72 3.84 -8.22 7.09
C LYS A 72 2.79 -9.05 7.85
N ASN A 73 2.52 -10.28 7.37
CA ASN A 73 1.55 -11.18 7.99
C ASN A 73 2.09 -11.72 9.31
N THR A 74 3.39 -12.03 9.36
CA THR A 74 4.07 -12.44 10.59
C THR A 74 4.01 -11.33 11.64
N VAL A 75 4.25 -10.07 11.24
CA VAL A 75 4.09 -8.89 12.12
C VAL A 75 2.67 -8.79 12.65
N SER A 76 1.66 -8.88 11.76
CA SER A 76 0.25 -8.81 12.17
C SER A 76 -0.12 -9.91 13.18
N ARG A 77 0.43 -11.12 13.01
CA ARG A 77 0.21 -12.23 13.95
C ARG A 77 0.86 -11.95 15.30
N ILE A 78 2.11 -11.49 15.32
CA ILE A 78 2.80 -11.14 16.57
C ILE A 78 2.04 -10.02 17.29
N ALA A 79 1.69 -8.94 16.59
CA ALA A 79 0.92 -7.83 17.15
C ALA A 79 -0.40 -8.30 17.78
N GLY A 80 -1.13 -9.18 17.11
CA GLY A 80 -2.34 -9.79 17.65
C GLY A 80 -2.09 -10.65 18.89
N GLN A 81 -0.98 -11.41 18.92
CA GLN A 81 -0.59 -12.22 20.09
C GLN A 81 -0.25 -11.36 21.32
N ILE A 82 0.35 -10.19 21.13
CA ILE A 82 0.67 -9.25 22.22
C ILE A 82 -0.45 -8.23 22.48
N GLY A 83 -1.63 -8.40 21.86
CA GLY A 83 -2.82 -7.58 22.15
C GLY A 83 -2.82 -6.17 21.56
N LEU A 84 -1.90 -5.86 20.63
CA LEU A 84 -1.84 -4.53 20.02
C LEU A 84 -2.96 -4.33 19.00
N ARG A 85 -3.75 -3.28 19.20
CA ARG A 85 -4.82 -2.86 18.28
C ARG A 85 -4.75 -1.36 18.05
N ARG A 86 -4.92 -0.96 16.80
CA ARG A 86 -4.99 0.46 16.43
C ARG A 86 -6.43 0.96 16.49
N THR A 87 -6.60 2.22 16.85
CA THR A 87 -7.86 2.94 16.64
C THR A 87 -8.05 3.26 15.15
N GLU A 88 -9.29 3.58 14.73
CA GLU A 88 -9.56 3.97 13.34
C GLU A 88 -8.75 5.21 12.91
N LYS A 89 -8.55 6.15 13.84
CA LYS A 89 -7.77 7.37 13.61
C LYS A 89 -6.31 7.04 13.32
N GLU A 90 -5.67 6.21 14.14
CA GLU A 90 -4.29 5.75 13.92
C GLU A 90 -4.16 4.98 12.59
N ILE A 91 -5.15 4.14 12.26
CA ILE A 91 -5.16 3.44 10.97
C ILE A 91 -5.18 4.45 9.81
N CYS A 92 -6.03 5.48 9.91
CA CYS A 92 -6.12 6.54 8.91
C CYS A 92 -4.81 7.31 8.78
N ASP A 93 -4.20 7.70 9.90
CA ASP A 93 -2.95 8.46 9.95
C ASP A 93 -1.78 7.69 9.33
N VAL A 94 -1.60 6.43 9.73
CA VAL A 94 -0.58 5.54 9.16
C VAL A 94 -0.81 5.34 7.66
N LYS A 95 -2.06 5.07 7.24
CA LYS A 95 -2.42 4.88 5.83
C LYS A 95 -2.16 6.14 5.00
N SER A 96 -2.54 7.30 5.52
CA SER A 96 -2.36 8.60 4.88
C SER A 96 -0.86 8.92 4.70
N ARG A 97 -0.06 8.72 5.74
CA ARG A 97 1.40 8.90 5.67
C ARG A 97 2.01 7.99 4.61
N VAL A 98 1.76 6.67 4.69
CA VAL A 98 2.31 5.69 3.74
C VAL A 98 1.91 6.03 2.31
N ARG A 99 0.64 6.43 2.10
CA ARG A 99 0.15 6.87 0.78
C ARG A 99 0.89 8.11 0.29
N THR A 100 1.12 9.09 1.16
CA THR A 100 1.81 10.35 0.84
C THR A 100 3.26 10.10 0.45
N GLU A 101 3.99 9.28 1.21
CA GLU A 101 5.36 8.91 0.89
C GLU A 101 5.48 8.12 -0.42
N LEU A 102 4.51 7.24 -0.69
CA LEU A 102 4.41 6.57 -1.97
C LEU A 102 4.26 7.59 -3.11
N VAL A 103 3.31 8.53 -3.01
CA VAL A 103 3.12 9.59 -4.04
C VAL A 103 4.40 10.39 -4.25
N LYS A 104 5.06 10.82 -3.17
CA LYS A 104 6.31 11.60 -3.25
C LYS A 104 7.41 10.81 -3.95
N ARG A 105 7.57 9.52 -3.63
CA ARG A 105 8.54 8.64 -4.28
C ARG A 105 8.25 8.51 -5.78
N GLU A 106 7.00 8.25 -6.13
CA GLU A 106 6.57 8.09 -7.52
C GLU A 106 6.73 9.41 -8.30
N LYS A 107 6.39 10.55 -7.69
CA LYS A 107 6.56 11.89 -8.29
C LYS A 107 8.03 12.22 -8.56
N ARG A 108 8.94 11.87 -7.63
CA ARG A 108 10.38 12.04 -7.83
C ARG A 108 10.86 11.25 -9.04
N ARG A 109 10.45 9.99 -9.18
CA ARG A 109 10.84 9.14 -10.33
C ARG A 109 10.42 9.77 -11.65
N MET A 110 9.19 10.26 -11.74
CA MET A 110 8.72 10.99 -12.92
C MET A 110 9.56 12.25 -13.21
N ILE A 111 9.89 13.05 -12.21
CA ILE A 111 10.71 14.27 -12.40
C ILE A 111 12.09 13.92 -12.96
N PHE A 112 12.69 12.82 -12.49
CA PHE A 112 13.98 12.34 -12.95
C PHE A 112 13.91 11.45 -14.21
N GLY A 113 12.73 11.30 -14.83
CA GLY A 113 12.55 10.47 -16.02
C GLY A 113 12.75 8.97 -15.79
N LEU A 114 12.69 8.50 -14.55
CA LEU A 114 12.81 7.08 -14.20
C LEU A 114 11.49 6.34 -14.39
N ASP A 115 11.59 5.05 -14.71
CA ASP A 115 10.43 4.18 -14.83
C ASP A 115 9.63 4.10 -13.54
N PRO A 116 8.28 4.13 -13.62
CA PRO A 116 7.42 4.07 -12.46
C PRO A 116 7.55 2.71 -11.76
N ILE A 117 7.62 2.72 -10.42
CA ILE A 117 7.58 1.47 -9.63
C ILE A 117 6.14 1.04 -9.44
N SER A 118 5.28 2.01 -9.13
CA SER A 118 3.85 1.77 -8.97
C SER A 118 3.10 2.35 -10.16
N LYS A 119 1.97 1.75 -10.52
CA LYS A 119 1.07 2.29 -11.57
C LYS A 119 0.25 3.51 -11.08
N ILE A 120 0.74 4.22 -10.07
CA ILE A 120 0.00 5.32 -9.44
C ILE A 120 0.20 6.59 -10.25
N LYS A 121 -0.91 7.20 -10.64
CA LYS A 121 -0.91 8.49 -11.31
C LYS A 121 -0.48 9.60 -10.35
N VAL A 122 0.66 10.21 -10.61
CA VAL A 122 1.24 11.28 -9.78
C VAL A 122 0.90 12.69 -10.25
N VAL A 123 0.55 12.86 -11.53
CA VAL A 123 0.15 14.15 -12.09
C VAL A 123 -1.34 14.11 -12.41
N THR A 124 -2.07 15.03 -11.78
CA THR A 124 -3.45 15.34 -12.13
C THR A 124 -3.53 16.82 -12.51
N ASN A 125 -3.88 17.09 -13.76
CA ASN A 125 -4.22 18.46 -14.17
C ASN A 125 -5.65 18.76 -13.67
N ARG A 126 -5.78 19.06 -12.37
CA ARG A 126 -7.08 19.35 -11.72
C ARG A 126 -7.81 20.52 -12.40
N PRO A 127 -7.14 21.64 -12.75
CA PRO A 127 -7.79 22.71 -13.50
C PRO A 127 -8.41 22.23 -14.81
N ARG A 128 -7.69 21.42 -15.61
CA ARG A 128 -8.20 20.86 -16.86
C ARG A 128 -9.39 19.93 -16.64
N ILE A 129 -9.32 19.08 -15.61
CA ILE A 129 -10.38 18.13 -15.30
C ILE A 129 -11.66 18.88 -14.89
N LYS A 130 -11.54 19.86 -14.00
CA LYS A 130 -12.68 20.70 -13.56
C LYS A 130 -13.28 21.48 -14.73
N LEU A 131 -12.43 22.12 -15.53
CA LEU A 131 -12.87 22.89 -16.70
C LEU A 131 -13.59 22.00 -17.72
N ARG A 132 -13.06 20.80 -18.01
CA ARG A 132 -13.70 19.84 -18.92
C ARG A 132 -15.07 19.41 -18.40
N ALA A 133 -15.19 19.10 -17.12
CA ALA A 133 -16.47 18.73 -16.51
C ALA A 133 -17.50 19.86 -16.57
N TRP A 134 -17.05 21.10 -16.32
CA TRP A 134 -17.90 22.28 -16.42
C TRP A 134 -18.31 22.61 -17.86
N LEU A 135 -17.40 22.51 -18.83
CA LEU A 135 -17.73 22.72 -20.25
C LEU A 135 -18.73 21.67 -20.74
N LYS A 136 -18.61 20.42 -20.28
CA LYS A 136 -19.58 19.36 -20.57
C LYS A 136 -20.98 19.72 -20.08
N SER A 137 -21.12 20.31 -18.88
CA SER A 137 -22.44 20.77 -18.39
C SER A 137 -22.97 22.01 -19.11
N LYS A 138 -22.17 22.64 -19.98
CA LYS A 138 -22.56 23.76 -20.85
C LYS A 138 -22.82 23.36 -22.29
N GLY A 139 -22.89 22.06 -22.59
CA GLY A 139 -23.25 21.55 -23.92
C GLY A 139 -22.06 21.21 -24.83
N TYR A 140 -20.82 21.34 -24.34
CA TYR A 140 -19.66 20.87 -25.10
C TYR A 140 -19.58 19.34 -25.06
N ILE A 141 -19.26 18.72 -26.19
CA ILE A 141 -19.15 17.27 -26.35
C ILE A 141 -17.69 16.84 -26.23
N VAL A 142 -17.40 15.76 -25.50
CA VAL A 142 -16.03 15.23 -25.34
C VAL A 142 -15.75 14.23 -26.44
N SER A 143 -14.70 14.47 -27.24
CA SER A 143 -14.25 13.53 -28.26
C SER A 143 -13.65 12.26 -27.65
N GLU A 144 -13.70 11.15 -28.38
CA GLU A 144 -12.90 9.95 -28.09
C GLU A 144 -11.39 10.26 -28.16
N LYS A 145 -10.99 11.18 -29.05
CA LYS A 145 -9.61 11.66 -29.15
C LYS A 145 -9.26 12.44 -27.88
N ARG A 146 -8.13 12.08 -27.27
CA ARG A 146 -7.66 12.70 -26.01
C ARG A 146 -7.58 14.23 -26.15
N ASN A 147 -8.23 14.92 -25.22
CA ASN A 147 -8.18 16.37 -25.03
C ASN A 147 -8.85 17.22 -26.13
N VAL A 148 -9.71 16.66 -26.98
CA VAL A 148 -10.53 17.44 -27.91
C VAL A 148 -11.95 17.57 -27.34
N MET A 149 -12.52 18.77 -27.41
CA MET A 149 -13.91 19.07 -27.10
C MET A 149 -14.58 19.72 -28.30
N TYR A 150 -15.78 19.27 -28.63
CA TYR A 150 -16.60 19.81 -29.70
C TYR A 150 -17.61 20.81 -29.13
N TYR A 151 -17.81 21.91 -29.84
CA TYR A 151 -18.94 22.81 -29.60
C TYR A 151 -19.97 22.61 -30.72
N PRO A 152 -21.21 22.25 -30.37
CA PRO A 152 -22.34 22.29 -31.31
C PRO A 152 -22.63 23.73 -31.81
N SER A 153 -23.30 23.86 -32.95
CA SER A 153 -23.66 25.17 -33.53
C SER A 153 -24.74 25.92 -32.75
N ASP A 154 -25.55 25.21 -31.97
CA ASP A 154 -26.66 25.72 -31.17
C ASP A 154 -26.24 26.27 -29.81
N ILE A 155 -24.99 26.03 -29.37
CA ILE A 155 -24.51 26.52 -28.08
C ILE A 155 -23.80 27.88 -28.19
N VAL A 156 -23.96 28.71 -27.17
CA VAL A 156 -23.18 29.94 -27.04
C VAL A 156 -21.75 29.62 -26.61
N ARG A 157 -20.80 29.86 -27.52
CA ARG A 157 -19.37 29.67 -27.29
C ARG A 157 -18.85 30.55 -26.15
N ARG A 158 -17.85 30.05 -25.43
CA ARG A 158 -17.26 30.72 -24.27
C ARG A 158 -15.77 30.88 -24.45
N VAL A 159 -15.40 31.79 -25.36
CA VAL A 159 -14.02 32.03 -25.83
C VAL A 159 -13.02 32.18 -24.68
N SER A 160 -13.36 32.88 -23.60
CA SER A 160 -12.48 33.01 -22.43
C SER A 160 -12.13 31.68 -21.77
N GLN A 161 -13.10 30.77 -21.67
CA GLN A 161 -12.92 29.44 -21.10
C GLN A 161 -12.26 28.50 -22.10
N GLU A 162 -12.50 28.68 -23.40
CA GLU A 162 -11.79 27.98 -24.46
C GLU A 162 -10.30 28.33 -24.44
N ASN A 163 -9.94 29.62 -24.35
CA ASN A 163 -8.56 30.09 -24.23
C ASN A 163 -7.87 29.53 -22.97
N ARG A 164 -8.58 29.55 -21.83
CA ARG A 164 -8.13 28.90 -20.60
C ARG A 164 -7.97 27.39 -20.79
N GLY A 165 -8.84 26.75 -21.56
CA GLY A 165 -8.74 25.33 -21.88
C GLY A 165 -7.53 25.03 -22.76
N SER A 166 -7.26 25.86 -23.75
CA SER A 166 -6.11 25.76 -24.66
C SER A 166 -4.79 25.85 -23.90
N SER A 167 -4.65 26.78 -22.94
CA SER A 167 -3.46 26.85 -22.08
C SER A 167 -3.29 25.62 -21.17
N LEU A 168 -4.39 24.90 -20.88
CA LEU A 168 -4.37 23.62 -20.17
C LEU A 168 -4.19 22.41 -21.09
N GLY A 169 -4.05 22.62 -22.40
CA GLY A 169 -3.88 21.57 -23.42
C GLY A 169 -5.18 20.91 -23.87
N LEU A 170 -6.32 21.61 -23.81
CA LEU A 170 -7.56 21.24 -24.50
C LEU A 170 -7.56 21.82 -25.92
N ARG A 171 -8.23 21.15 -26.84
CA ARG A 171 -8.50 21.64 -28.20
C ARG A 171 -10.01 21.75 -28.40
N PHE A 172 -10.45 22.85 -28.99
CA PHE A 172 -11.86 23.13 -29.25
C PHE A 172 -12.09 23.12 -30.75
N LEU A 173 -13.06 22.33 -31.21
CA LEU A 173 -13.41 22.19 -32.62
C LEU A 173 -14.93 22.31 -32.79
N PRO A 174 -15.43 22.75 -33.95
CA PRO A 174 -16.84 22.61 -34.26
C PRO A 174 -17.21 21.12 -34.27
N LEU A 175 -18.43 20.78 -33.85
CA LEU A 175 -18.94 19.43 -33.97
C LEU A 175 -18.94 19.02 -35.46
N PRO A 176 -18.24 17.94 -35.86
CA PRO A 176 -18.23 17.50 -37.25
C PRO A 176 -19.65 17.14 -37.70
N ILE A 177 -20.02 17.60 -38.89
CA ILE A 177 -21.26 17.23 -39.58
C ILE A 177 -21.05 15.82 -40.16
N GLU A 178 -22.08 14.98 -40.20
CA GLU A 178 -21.95 13.54 -40.50
C GLU A 178 -21.17 13.21 -41.78
N GLU A 179 -21.10 14.11 -42.77
CA GLU A 179 -20.29 13.97 -43.99
C GLU A 179 -18.77 13.81 -43.71
N ASP A 180 -18.24 14.43 -42.65
CA ASP A 180 -16.83 14.33 -42.25
C ASP A 180 -16.47 13.03 -41.51
N LEU A 181 -17.47 12.29 -41.00
CA LEU A 181 -17.26 11.00 -40.34
C LEU A 181 -17.04 9.85 -41.34
N PHE A 182 -17.56 9.98 -42.56
CA PHE A 182 -17.39 8.98 -43.62
C PHE A 182 -16.01 9.06 -44.28
N LEU A 183 -15.43 10.26 -44.43
CA LEU A 183 -14.08 10.45 -44.99
C LEU A 183 -12.96 9.94 -44.08
N ASN A 184 -13.16 9.94 -42.75
CA ASN A 184 -12.16 9.50 -41.77
C ASN A 184 -12.22 8.00 -41.43
N LYS A 185 -13.12 7.23 -42.05
CA LYS A 185 -13.21 5.76 -41.91
C LYS A 185 -12.52 5.00 -43.05
N VAL A 186 -12.03 5.70 -44.08
CA VAL A 186 -11.39 5.12 -45.27
C VAL A 186 -9.94 5.59 -45.36
N ILE A 187 -9.14 5.39 -44.31
CA ILE A 187 -7.66 5.28 -44.36
C ILE A 187 -7.22 4.34 -43.24
#